data_AF-N6SUA8-F1
#
_entry.id   AF-N6SUA8-F1
#
_cell.length_a   1.000
_cell.length_b   1.000
_cell.length_c   1.000
_cell.angle_alpha   90.00
_cell.angle_beta   90.00
_cell.angle_gamma   90.00
#
_symmetry.space_group_name_H-M   'P 1'
#
loop_
_entity.id
_entity.type
_entity.pdbx_description
1 polymer ?
#
loop_
_entity_poly.entity_id
_entity_poly.type
_entity_poly.pdbx_seq_one_letter_code
_entity_poly.pdbx_strand_id
1 'polypeptide(L)'
;MFNSIIALSEKHGLLRKFVFPRMKIEQLKVGPVGYLLLHQLRNEWFNHMIINKETSVFISDNDFEGTFQFAKRLCLDRLPFGIAEIIQNKRISNENLILEHYVERMNSNDIDFEAYFGNEDSLTLKCTIFTTPTNSVPFFHQWQRDRRIWWRKFSASPGRYSVTDIKTETNNTQTVQIRANYPWKSHIVETLALHTGPKYVSEADKFKDGKKTIPSSSIISTIHLNTLFMNTICDAYDESEYKGNKRALLRFHRKLAPYSISFAIASGGVAAIVQELNDLALHLTEQFRTNHLSTLFLPRSSKLSLEAQWRQYDEMGIPYNVVLNERTLKDGLVHLRNRDTTLKEQVHVSELVAYVEQLFKNY
;
A
#
# COMPACT_ATOMS: atom_id res chain seq x y z
N MET A 1 -20.26 -4.47 -6.61
CA MET A 1 -19.07 -4.58 -5.75
C MET A 1 -18.09 -3.43 -6.01
N PHE A 2 -17.50 -3.30 -7.20
CA PHE A 2 -16.54 -2.22 -7.49
C PHE A 2 -17.08 -0.79 -7.27
N ASN A 3 -18.31 -0.50 -7.70
CA ASN A 3 -18.93 0.82 -7.44
C ASN A 3 -19.17 1.08 -5.94
N SER A 4 -19.49 0.05 -5.15
CA SER A 4 -19.64 0.15 -3.69
C SER A 4 -18.30 0.50 -3.03
N ILE A 5 -17.20 -0.10 -3.51
CA ILE A 5 -15.84 0.19 -3.06
C ILE A 5 -15.49 1.66 -3.31
N ILE A 6 -15.77 2.15 -4.52
CA ILE A 6 -15.52 3.56 -4.87
C ILE A 6 -16.35 4.49 -3.99
N ALA A 7 -17.66 4.22 -3.85
CA ALA A 7 -18.54 5.04 -3.01
C ALA A 7 -18.09 5.10 -1.54
N LEU A 8 -17.65 3.97 -0.98
CA LEU A 8 -17.10 3.91 0.38
C LEU A 8 -15.79 4.70 0.49
N SER A 9 -14.92 4.55 -0.51
CA SER A 9 -13.62 5.22 -0.57
C SER A 9 -13.77 6.73 -0.71
N GLU A 10 -14.76 7.21 -1.46
CA GLU A 10 -15.10 8.63 -1.58
C GLU A 10 -15.65 9.19 -0.28
N LYS A 11 -16.59 8.47 0.36
CA LYS A 11 -17.20 8.85 1.64
C LYS A 11 -16.14 9.12 2.72
N HIS A 12 -15.08 8.31 2.76
CA HIS A 12 -14.03 8.37 3.79
C HIS A 12 -12.74 9.04 3.32
N GLY A 13 -12.74 9.66 2.13
CA GLY A 13 -11.61 10.45 1.63
C GLY A 13 -10.37 9.64 1.25
N LEU A 14 -10.52 8.35 0.94
CA LEU A 14 -9.48 7.56 0.25
C LEU A 14 -9.38 7.99 -1.21
N LEU A 15 -10.54 8.20 -1.84
CA LEU A 15 -10.66 8.70 -3.21
C LEU A 15 -11.43 10.03 -3.21
N ARG A 16 -11.23 10.83 -4.26
CA ARG A 16 -12.06 12.00 -4.56
C ARG A 16 -12.40 11.99 -6.04
N LYS A 17 -13.64 12.31 -6.39
CA LYS A 17 -14.01 12.57 -7.78
C LYS A 17 -13.53 13.94 -8.20
N PHE A 18 -12.93 14.00 -9.37
CA PHE A 18 -12.60 15.25 -10.03
C PHE A 18 -13.31 15.29 -11.38
N VAL A 19 -14.21 16.26 -11.50
CA VAL A 19 -14.92 16.52 -12.75
C VAL A 19 -14.18 17.64 -13.46
N PHE A 20 -13.71 17.40 -14.69
CA PHE A 20 -13.14 18.46 -15.52
C PHE A 20 -14.25 19.43 -15.90
N PRO A 21 -14.22 20.70 -15.46
CA PRO A 21 -15.35 21.63 -15.66
C PRO A 21 -15.69 21.85 -17.14
N ARG A 22 -14.70 21.76 -18.03
CA ARG A 22 -14.86 21.98 -19.46
C ARG A 22 -15.36 20.74 -20.22
N MET A 23 -15.05 19.53 -19.75
CA MET A 23 -15.29 18.30 -20.51
C MET A 23 -16.36 17.38 -19.90
N LYS A 24 -16.84 17.68 -18.68
CA LYS A 24 -17.75 16.80 -17.91
C LYS A 24 -17.23 15.35 -17.77
N ILE A 25 -15.91 15.18 -17.76
CA ILE A 25 -15.23 13.90 -17.57
C ILE A 25 -15.05 13.64 -16.08
N GLU A 26 -15.49 12.48 -15.60
CA GLU A 26 -15.25 12.01 -14.23
C GLU A 26 -13.94 11.20 -14.13
N GLN A 27 -12.97 11.72 -13.39
CA GLN A 27 -11.75 11.00 -13.01
C GLN A 27 -11.65 10.84 -11.49
N LEU A 28 -10.96 9.77 -11.07
CA LEU A 28 -10.61 9.56 -9.69
C LEU A 28 -9.27 10.22 -9.39
N LYS A 29 -9.19 10.85 -8.23
CA LYS A 29 -7.95 11.35 -7.64
C LYS A 29 -7.78 10.78 -6.25
N VAL A 30 -6.54 10.74 -5.78
CA VAL A 30 -6.26 10.32 -4.42
C VAL A 30 -6.81 11.37 -3.43
N GLY A 31 -7.55 10.89 -2.43
CA GLY A 31 -8.08 11.71 -1.34
C GLY A 31 -7.08 11.88 -0.19
N PRO A 32 -7.38 12.71 0.83
CA PRO A 32 -6.46 13.00 1.93
C PRO A 32 -6.03 11.76 2.73
N VAL A 33 -6.97 10.84 3.01
CA VAL A 33 -6.66 9.57 3.69
C VAL A 33 -5.93 8.63 2.74
N GLY A 34 -6.22 8.72 1.44
CA GLY A 34 -5.55 7.95 0.40
C GLY A 34 -4.06 8.28 0.29
N TYR A 35 -3.66 9.54 0.49
CA TYR A 35 -2.24 9.92 0.49
C TYR A 35 -1.46 9.25 1.64
N LEU A 36 -2.08 9.08 2.81
CA LEU A 36 -1.47 8.33 3.90
C LEU A 36 -1.31 6.85 3.54
N LEU A 37 -2.33 6.23 2.93
CA LEU A 37 -2.23 4.85 2.43
C LEU A 37 -1.08 4.70 1.41
N LEU A 38 -0.98 5.61 0.45
CA LEU A 38 0.11 5.63 -0.53
C LEU A 38 1.48 5.74 0.12
N HIS A 39 1.61 6.61 1.12
CA HIS A 39 2.85 6.75 1.87
C HIS A 39 3.22 5.43 2.58
N GLN A 40 2.26 4.78 3.25
CA GLN A 40 2.52 3.48 3.90
C GLN A 40 2.87 2.37 2.90
N LEU A 41 2.18 2.31 1.76
CA LEU A 41 2.48 1.36 0.69
C LEU A 41 3.90 1.54 0.14
N ARG A 42 4.33 2.80 -0.07
CA ARG A 42 5.69 3.11 -0.50
C ARG A 42 6.72 2.69 0.54
N ASN A 43 6.45 2.95 1.82
CA ASN A 43 7.35 2.57 2.91
C ASN A 43 7.48 1.04 3.04
N GLU A 44 6.38 0.29 2.95
CA GLU A 44 6.42 -1.17 3.00
C GLU A 44 7.09 -1.79 1.77
N TRP A 45 6.90 -1.19 0.59
CA TRP A 45 7.65 -1.57 -0.61
C TRP A 45 9.15 -1.33 -0.41
N PHE A 46 9.52 -0.16 0.10
CA PHE A 46 10.90 0.22 0.39
C PHE A 46 11.54 -0.72 1.41
N ASN A 47 10.87 -0.98 2.53
CA ASN A 47 11.32 -1.89 3.58
C ASN A 47 11.58 -3.29 3.03
N HIS A 48 10.71 -3.78 2.14
CA HIS A 48 10.88 -5.11 1.56
C HIS A 48 11.96 -5.16 0.47
N MET A 49 12.04 -4.16 -0.40
CA MET A 49 12.96 -4.18 -1.55
C MET A 49 14.39 -3.79 -1.18
N ILE A 50 14.57 -2.97 -0.14
CA ILE A 50 15.87 -2.37 0.19
C ILE A 50 16.38 -2.85 1.55
N ILE A 51 15.58 -2.71 2.62
CA ILE A 51 16.05 -2.95 3.98
C ILE A 51 16.14 -4.44 4.31
N ASN A 52 15.10 -5.21 3.96
CA ASN A 52 14.99 -6.62 4.33
C ASN A 52 15.52 -7.59 3.26
N LYS A 53 16.34 -7.10 2.32
CA LYS A 53 16.97 -7.92 1.28
C LYS A 53 18.40 -8.29 1.69
N GLU A 54 18.80 -9.52 1.37
CA GLU A 54 20.18 -9.98 1.54
C GLU A 54 21.15 -9.25 0.61
N THR A 55 20.67 -8.83 -0.56
CA THR A 55 21.43 -8.07 -1.55
C THR A 55 21.35 -6.58 -1.28
N SER A 56 22.49 -5.89 -1.34
CA SER A 56 22.52 -4.42 -1.25
C SER A 56 21.78 -3.78 -2.42
N VAL A 57 20.79 -2.93 -2.11
CA VAL A 57 20.02 -2.17 -3.11
C VAL A 57 20.22 -0.68 -2.85
N PHE A 58 20.63 0.04 -3.89
CA PHE A 58 20.87 1.48 -3.83
C PHE A 58 19.65 2.23 -4.38
N ILE A 59 19.29 3.36 -3.77
CA ILE A 59 18.19 4.19 -4.26
C ILE A 59 18.74 5.19 -5.26
N SER A 60 18.08 5.30 -6.41
CA SER A 60 18.37 6.29 -7.44
C SER A 60 17.24 7.32 -7.48
N ASP A 61 17.63 8.59 -7.56
CA ASP A 61 16.73 9.72 -7.80
C ASP A 61 16.98 10.26 -9.22
N ASN A 62 16.27 9.71 -10.20
CA ASN A 62 16.28 10.11 -11.62
C ASN A 62 17.64 10.03 -12.36
N ASP A 63 18.72 9.61 -11.72
CA ASP A 63 20.04 9.35 -12.32
C ASP A 63 20.46 7.88 -12.13
N PHE A 64 19.84 7.00 -12.93
CA PHE A 64 20.13 5.57 -12.89
C PHE A 64 21.59 5.26 -13.22
N GLU A 65 22.15 5.91 -14.23
CA GLU A 65 23.51 5.62 -14.71
C GLU A 65 24.56 6.03 -13.68
N GLY A 66 24.44 7.24 -13.12
CA GLY A 66 25.34 7.69 -12.06
C GLY A 66 25.27 6.77 -10.83
N THR A 67 24.06 6.36 -10.43
CA THR A 67 23.86 5.42 -9.32
C THR A 67 24.45 4.04 -9.64
N PHE A 68 24.31 3.57 -10.87
CA PHE A 68 24.86 2.30 -11.32
C PHE A 68 26.40 2.30 -11.28
N GLN A 69 27.04 3.32 -11.82
CA GLN A 69 28.50 3.44 -11.78
C GLN A 69 29.02 3.57 -10.34
N PHE A 70 28.30 4.31 -9.49
CA PHE A 70 28.61 4.40 -8.07
C PHE A 70 28.52 3.03 -7.37
N ALA A 71 27.40 2.31 -7.55
CA ALA A 71 27.18 1.00 -6.96
C ALA A 71 28.21 -0.02 -7.44
N LYS A 72 28.49 -0.04 -8.76
CA LYS A 72 29.51 -0.90 -9.37
C LYS A 72 30.90 -0.67 -8.76
N ARG A 73 31.29 0.60 -8.60
CA ARG A 73 32.56 0.98 -7.97
C ARG A 73 32.61 0.54 -6.50
N LEU A 74 31.54 0.77 -5.74
CA LEU A 74 31.46 0.40 -4.32
C LEU A 74 31.52 -1.11 -4.12
N CYS A 75 30.84 -1.87 -4.96
CA CYS A 75 30.83 -3.34 -4.96
C CYS A 75 32.07 -3.95 -5.63
N LEU A 76 33.06 -3.14 -6.04
CA LEU A 76 34.31 -3.59 -6.69
C LEU A 76 34.07 -4.50 -7.90
N ASP A 77 33.10 -4.14 -8.75
CA ASP A 77 32.66 -4.91 -9.91
C ASP A 77 32.11 -6.32 -9.58
N ARG A 78 31.69 -6.57 -8.34
CA ARG A 78 31.09 -7.85 -7.94
C ARG A 78 29.57 -7.79 -7.95
N LEU A 79 28.96 -8.90 -8.36
CA LEU A 79 27.51 -9.14 -8.34
C LEU A 79 27.18 -10.08 -7.17
N PRO A 80 25.95 -10.04 -6.62
CA PRO A 80 24.81 -9.21 -7.01
C PRO A 80 24.69 -7.88 -6.24
N PHE A 81 24.10 -6.88 -6.89
CA PHE A 81 23.60 -5.65 -6.24
C PHE A 81 22.36 -5.15 -6.98
N GLY A 82 21.57 -4.30 -6.35
CA GLY A 82 20.34 -3.74 -6.93
C GLY A 82 20.29 -2.22 -6.94
N ILE A 83 19.37 -1.69 -7.71
CA ILE A 83 19.01 -0.27 -7.78
C ILE A 83 17.49 -0.16 -7.73
N ALA A 84 16.97 0.67 -6.84
CA ALA A 84 15.56 1.00 -6.71
C ALA A 84 15.33 2.44 -7.19
N GLU A 85 14.30 2.64 -8.02
CA GLU A 85 13.92 3.91 -8.62
C GLU A 85 12.44 4.18 -8.37
N ILE A 86 12.13 5.45 -8.14
CA ILE A 86 10.75 5.95 -8.13
C ILE A 86 10.62 6.88 -9.33
N ILE A 87 10.05 6.37 -10.41
CA ILE A 87 9.94 7.09 -11.68
C ILE A 87 8.65 7.90 -11.68
N GLN A 88 8.76 9.20 -11.89
CA GLN A 88 7.63 10.09 -12.12
C GLN A 88 7.28 10.11 -13.61
N ASN A 89 6.12 9.57 -13.96
CA ASN A 89 5.60 9.70 -15.32
C ASN A 89 4.81 11.01 -15.41
N LYS A 90 5.23 11.89 -16.32
CA LYS A 90 4.61 13.19 -16.53
C LYS A 90 3.18 13.03 -17.06
N ARG A 91 2.30 13.94 -16.61
CA ARG A 91 0.90 14.03 -17.06
C ARG A 91 0.78 14.11 -18.58
N ILE A 92 -0.26 13.47 -19.09
CA ILE A 92 -0.77 13.72 -20.44
C ILE A 92 -1.49 15.06 -20.40
N SER A 93 -0.84 16.13 -20.84
CA SER A 93 -1.42 17.49 -20.87
C SER A 93 -2.38 17.69 -22.04
N ASN A 94 -2.48 16.74 -22.97
CA ASN A 94 -3.25 16.89 -24.19
C ASN A 94 -4.73 16.55 -23.95
N GLU A 95 -5.58 17.57 -24.02
CA GLU A 95 -7.03 17.49 -23.83
C GLU A 95 -7.71 16.43 -24.71
N ASN A 96 -7.23 16.23 -25.95
CA ASN A 96 -7.79 15.24 -26.86
C ASN A 96 -7.49 13.80 -26.44
N LEU A 97 -6.27 13.53 -25.96
CA LEU A 97 -5.88 12.20 -25.46
C LEU A 97 -6.69 11.84 -24.21
N ILE A 98 -7.02 12.82 -23.36
CA ILE A 98 -7.84 12.63 -22.16
C ILE A 98 -9.27 12.22 -22.55
N LEU A 99 -9.84 12.87 -23.57
CA LEU A 99 -11.16 12.53 -24.10
C LEU A 99 -11.18 11.13 -24.73
N GLU A 100 -10.16 10.77 -25.52
CA GLU A 100 -10.02 9.43 -26.11
C GLU A 100 -9.96 8.35 -25.03
N HIS A 101 -9.07 8.50 -24.03
CA HIS A 101 -8.96 7.53 -22.92
C HIS A 101 -10.27 7.42 -22.11
N TYR A 102 -11.00 8.53 -21.92
CA TYR A 102 -12.28 8.49 -21.23
C TYR A 102 -13.37 7.78 -22.03
N VAL A 103 -13.44 8.03 -23.34
CA VAL A 103 -14.38 7.36 -24.25
C VAL A 103 -14.06 5.87 -24.35
N GLU A 104 -12.79 5.50 -24.44
CA GLU A 104 -12.35 4.10 -24.38
C GLU A 104 -12.76 3.44 -23.06
N ARG A 105 -12.58 4.11 -21.92
CA ARG A 105 -13.04 3.60 -20.61
C ARG A 105 -14.56 3.45 -20.55
N MET A 106 -15.33 4.33 -21.17
CA MET A 106 -16.80 4.25 -21.17
C MET A 106 -17.32 3.19 -22.13
N ASN A 107 -16.63 2.95 -23.25
CA ASN A 107 -16.99 1.94 -24.25
C ASN A 107 -16.49 0.54 -23.84
N SER A 108 -15.41 0.48 -23.08
CA SER A 108 -14.91 -0.75 -22.50
C SER A 108 -15.70 -1.05 -21.23
N ASN A 109 -16.41 -2.20 -21.20
CA ASN A 109 -16.93 -2.75 -19.95
C ASN A 109 -15.80 -3.22 -19.01
N ASP A 110 -14.55 -3.06 -19.43
CA ASP A 110 -13.39 -3.53 -18.73
C ASP A 110 -12.91 -2.52 -17.67
N ILE A 111 -12.78 -2.99 -16.43
CA ILE A 111 -12.24 -2.19 -15.33
C ILE A 111 -10.72 -2.20 -15.51
N ASP A 112 -10.10 -1.03 -15.68
CA ASP A 112 -8.64 -0.90 -15.64
C ASP A 112 -8.27 0.16 -14.61
N PHE A 113 -7.49 -0.23 -13.60
CA PHE A 113 -7.15 0.64 -12.48
C PHE A 113 -6.41 1.90 -12.91
N GLU A 114 -5.50 1.82 -13.88
CA GLU A 114 -4.75 3.01 -14.32
C GLU A 114 -5.63 4.01 -15.07
N ALA A 115 -6.55 3.52 -15.90
CA ALA A 115 -7.49 4.35 -16.66
C ALA A 115 -8.38 5.23 -15.78
N TYR A 116 -8.61 4.87 -14.51
CA TYR A 116 -9.40 5.71 -13.58
C TYR A 116 -8.66 6.97 -13.10
N PHE A 117 -7.32 6.98 -13.10
CA PHE A 117 -6.49 8.09 -12.60
C PHE A 117 -5.92 8.98 -13.70
N GLY A 118 -6.35 8.78 -14.95
CA GLY A 118 -5.65 9.10 -16.21
C GLY A 118 -4.90 10.44 -16.39
N ASN A 119 -5.00 11.40 -15.48
CA ASN A 119 -4.36 12.72 -15.60
C ASN A 119 -3.50 13.14 -14.39
N GLU A 120 -3.32 12.31 -13.35
CA GLU A 120 -2.38 12.63 -12.25
C GLU A 120 -0.96 12.12 -12.58
N ASP A 121 0.05 12.73 -11.96
CA ASP A 121 1.43 12.24 -12.04
C ASP A 121 1.44 10.81 -11.52
N SER A 122 1.71 9.83 -12.40
CA SER A 122 1.77 8.44 -12.00
C SER A 122 3.18 8.12 -11.55
N LEU A 123 3.29 7.47 -10.41
CA LEU A 123 4.56 7.00 -9.88
C LEU A 123 4.70 5.52 -10.20
N THR A 124 5.83 5.15 -10.80
CA THR A 124 6.21 3.75 -11.01
C THR A 124 7.35 3.41 -10.06
N LEU A 125 7.14 2.38 -9.24
CA LEU A 125 8.16 1.81 -8.37
C LEU A 125 8.89 0.72 -9.16
N LYS A 126 10.19 0.90 -9.37
CA LYS A 126 11.02 -0.03 -10.13
C LYS A 126 12.19 -0.48 -9.28
N CYS A 127 12.44 -1.77 -9.23
CA CYS A 127 13.64 -2.33 -8.60
C CYS A 127 14.35 -3.23 -9.61
N THR A 128 15.63 -2.95 -9.88
CA THR A 128 16.48 -3.68 -10.82
C THR A 128 17.62 -4.33 -10.05
N ILE A 129 17.75 -5.66 -10.11
CA ILE A 129 18.89 -6.37 -9.53
C ILE A 129 19.76 -6.94 -10.63
N PHE A 130 21.05 -6.68 -10.50
CA PHE A 130 22.09 -7.21 -11.36
C PHE A 130 22.65 -8.48 -10.74
N THR A 131 22.72 -9.54 -11.54
CA THR A 131 23.18 -10.86 -11.11
C THR A 131 24.01 -11.51 -12.21
N THR A 132 24.72 -12.58 -11.85
CA THR A 132 25.48 -13.36 -12.83
C THR A 132 24.53 -14.13 -13.76
N PRO A 133 24.92 -14.40 -15.02
CA PRO A 133 24.07 -15.18 -15.93
C PRO A 133 23.75 -16.58 -15.39
N THR A 134 24.69 -17.20 -14.68
CA THR A 134 24.54 -18.52 -14.05
C THR A 134 23.48 -18.55 -12.96
N ASN A 135 23.36 -17.49 -12.16
CA ASN A 135 22.40 -17.40 -11.06
C ASN A 135 21.10 -16.67 -11.43
N SER A 136 21.00 -16.15 -12.66
CA SER A 136 19.89 -15.30 -13.09
C SER A 136 18.52 -16.02 -13.03
N VAL A 137 18.44 -17.23 -13.57
CA VAL A 137 17.18 -18.01 -13.60
C VAL A 137 16.77 -18.50 -12.19
N PRO A 138 17.65 -19.12 -11.38
CA PRO A 138 17.30 -19.49 -10.00
C PRO A 138 16.83 -18.30 -9.17
N PHE A 139 17.56 -17.18 -9.24
CA PHE A 139 17.21 -15.96 -8.52
C PHE A 139 15.89 -15.36 -9.01
N PHE A 140 15.61 -15.42 -10.32
CA PHE A 140 14.33 -14.97 -10.87
C PHE A 140 13.15 -15.79 -10.32
N HIS A 141 13.28 -17.11 -10.22
CA HIS A 141 12.25 -17.96 -9.61
C HIS A 141 12.08 -17.69 -8.11
N GLN A 142 13.17 -17.47 -7.38
CA GLN A 142 13.11 -17.07 -5.97
C GLN A 142 12.38 -15.73 -5.82
N TRP A 143 12.73 -14.74 -6.65
CA TRP A 143 12.11 -13.43 -6.64
C TRP A 143 10.60 -13.48 -6.89
N GLN A 144 10.17 -14.27 -7.87
CA GLN A 144 8.73 -14.48 -8.13
C GLN A 144 8.00 -14.99 -6.88
N ARG A 145 8.61 -15.92 -6.13
CA ARG A 145 8.04 -16.44 -4.89
C ARG A 145 8.01 -15.37 -3.80
N ASP A 146 9.12 -14.67 -3.58
CA ASP A 146 9.23 -13.60 -2.57
C ASP A 146 8.17 -12.52 -2.79
N ARG A 147 8.02 -12.06 -4.04
CA ARG A 147 7.06 -11.01 -4.39
C ARG A 147 5.62 -11.49 -4.26
N ARG A 148 5.34 -12.74 -4.67
CA ARG A 148 4.02 -13.34 -4.44
C ARG A 148 3.72 -13.44 -2.94
N ILE A 149 4.69 -13.84 -2.11
CA ILE A 149 4.54 -13.91 -0.64
C ILE A 149 4.28 -12.51 -0.08
N TRP A 150 4.98 -11.48 -0.57
CA TRP A 150 4.76 -10.09 -0.16
C TRP A 150 3.31 -9.64 -0.43
N TRP A 151 2.80 -9.85 -1.64
CA TRP A 151 1.39 -9.55 -1.96
C TRP A 151 0.41 -10.32 -1.08
N ARG A 152 0.67 -11.60 -0.84
CA ARG A 152 -0.16 -12.46 0.01
C ARG A 152 -0.13 -12.04 1.48
N LYS A 153 1.01 -11.55 1.99
CA LYS A 153 1.18 -11.10 3.38
C LYS A 153 0.24 -9.94 3.70
N PHE A 154 0.12 -8.98 2.78
CA PHE A 154 -0.68 -7.77 3.00
C PHE A 154 -2.13 -7.89 2.56
N SER A 155 -2.50 -9.04 2.00
CA SER A 155 -3.83 -9.28 1.47
C SER A 155 -4.81 -9.75 2.54
N ALA A 156 -6.04 -9.26 2.45
CA ALA A 156 -7.16 -9.82 3.21
C ALA A 156 -7.58 -11.21 2.67
N SER A 157 -7.30 -11.50 1.40
CA SER A 157 -7.61 -12.76 0.72
C SER A 157 -6.39 -13.31 -0.05
N PRO A 158 -5.41 -13.95 0.63
CA PRO A 158 -4.16 -14.38 0.01
C PRO A 158 -4.30 -15.34 -1.18
N GLY A 159 -5.43 -16.02 -1.33
CA GLY A 159 -5.72 -16.88 -2.48
C GLY A 159 -5.93 -16.13 -3.80
N ARG A 160 -6.10 -14.80 -3.75
CA ARG A 160 -6.39 -13.94 -4.89
C ARG A 160 -5.23 -13.81 -5.88
N TYR A 161 -4.00 -13.96 -5.38
CA TYR A 161 -2.78 -13.69 -6.16
C TYR A 161 -2.26 -14.93 -6.86
N SER A 162 -2.26 -14.87 -8.19
CA SER A 162 -1.64 -15.86 -9.07
C SER A 162 -0.48 -15.25 -9.85
N VAL A 163 0.41 -16.13 -10.32
CA VAL A 163 1.54 -15.77 -11.16
C VAL A 163 1.28 -16.38 -12.54
N THR A 164 1.50 -15.63 -13.61
CA THR A 164 1.33 -16.15 -14.97
C THR A 164 2.51 -17.03 -15.38
N ASP A 165 2.31 -17.81 -16.44
CA ASP A 165 3.42 -18.48 -17.12
C ASP A 165 4.45 -17.48 -17.64
N ILE A 166 5.69 -17.93 -17.74
CA ILE A 166 6.80 -17.14 -18.27
C ILE A 166 6.57 -16.92 -19.77
N LYS A 167 6.40 -15.66 -20.16
CA LYS A 167 6.33 -15.25 -21.56
C LYS A 167 7.73 -14.88 -22.02
N THR A 168 8.14 -15.39 -23.18
CA THR A 168 9.40 -15.01 -23.81
C THR A 168 9.08 -14.05 -24.94
N GLU A 169 9.35 -12.76 -24.74
CA GLU A 169 9.08 -11.72 -25.76
C GLU A 169 10.18 -11.70 -26.83
N THR A 170 11.43 -11.86 -26.40
CA THR A 170 12.62 -11.95 -27.25
C THR A 170 13.55 -13.02 -26.67
N ASN A 171 14.52 -13.50 -27.46
CA ASN A 171 15.45 -14.56 -27.01
C ASN A 171 16.15 -14.25 -25.66
N ASN A 172 16.26 -12.97 -25.29
CA ASN A 172 16.96 -12.54 -24.07
C ASN A 172 16.03 -11.99 -22.98
N THR A 173 14.71 -11.98 -23.18
CA THR A 173 13.76 -11.38 -22.22
C THR A 173 12.64 -12.33 -21.87
N GLN A 174 12.54 -12.64 -20.58
CA GLN A 174 11.46 -13.42 -19.99
C GLN A 174 10.64 -12.53 -19.06
N THR A 175 9.31 -12.52 -19.23
CA THR A 175 8.39 -11.72 -18.42
C THR A 175 7.37 -12.59 -17.70
N VAL A 176 7.09 -12.23 -16.45
CA VAL A 176 6.12 -12.87 -15.57
C VAL A 176 5.29 -11.78 -14.93
N GLN A 177 3.98 -11.99 -14.86
CA GLN A 177 3.05 -11.03 -14.26
C GLN A 177 2.41 -11.64 -13.03
N ILE A 178 2.33 -10.85 -11.95
CA ILE A 178 1.51 -11.18 -10.78
C ILE A 178 0.13 -10.58 -11.03
N ARG A 179 -0.90 -11.42 -10.91
CA ARG A 179 -2.30 -11.03 -11.11
C ARG A 179 -3.10 -11.13 -9.82
N ALA A 180 -4.00 -10.18 -9.61
CA ALA A 180 -5.02 -10.22 -8.59
C ALA A 180 -6.37 -10.54 -9.23
N ASN A 181 -6.94 -11.69 -8.89
CA ASN A 181 -8.19 -12.20 -9.46
C ASN A 181 -9.40 -11.68 -8.68
N TYR A 182 -10.16 -10.75 -9.24
CA TYR A 182 -11.43 -10.30 -8.67
C TYR A 182 -12.62 -10.99 -9.34
N PRO A 183 -13.80 -11.04 -8.69
CA PRO A 183 -15.00 -11.62 -9.29
C PRO A 183 -15.38 -11.01 -10.64
N TRP A 184 -14.97 -9.75 -10.90
CA TRP A 184 -15.21 -9.06 -12.16
C TRP A 184 -14.08 -9.23 -13.18
N LYS A 185 -12.81 -9.23 -12.75
CA LYS A 185 -11.64 -9.34 -13.63
C LYS A 185 -10.35 -9.63 -12.87
N SER A 186 -9.40 -10.27 -13.55
CA SER A 186 -8.00 -10.32 -13.14
C SER A 186 -7.22 -9.07 -13.57
N HIS A 187 -6.63 -8.37 -12.60
CA HIS A 187 -5.76 -7.21 -12.86
C HIS A 187 -4.30 -7.58 -12.70
N ILE A 188 -3.42 -7.02 -13.53
CA ILE A 188 -1.97 -7.16 -13.38
C ILE A 188 -1.52 -6.14 -12.33
N VAL A 189 -0.87 -6.61 -11.27
CA VAL A 189 -0.45 -5.75 -10.14
C VAL A 189 1.05 -5.48 -10.13
N GLU A 190 1.84 -6.43 -10.65
CA GLU A 190 3.30 -6.33 -10.71
C GLU A 190 3.80 -7.10 -11.92
N THR A 191 4.79 -6.54 -12.61
CA THR A 191 5.48 -7.21 -13.71
C THR A 191 6.93 -7.45 -13.32
N LEU A 192 7.36 -8.70 -13.46
CA LEU A 192 8.72 -9.16 -13.25
C LEU A 192 9.34 -9.51 -14.60
N ALA A 193 10.53 -8.98 -14.88
CA ALA A 193 11.25 -9.26 -16.12
C ALA A 193 12.67 -9.73 -15.81
N LEU A 194 13.12 -10.78 -16.50
CA LEU A 194 14.50 -11.23 -16.54
C LEU A 194 15.06 -10.89 -17.91
N HIS A 195 16.18 -10.17 -17.92
CA HIS A 195 16.97 -9.90 -19.11
C HIS A 195 18.32 -10.60 -19.01
N THR A 196 18.53 -11.60 -19.87
CA THR A 196 19.80 -12.31 -20.02
C THR A 196 20.67 -11.56 -21.02
N GLY A 197 21.20 -10.41 -20.58
CA GLY A 197 22.04 -9.52 -21.38
C GLY A 197 22.03 -8.08 -20.88
N PRO A 198 22.92 -7.22 -21.42
CA PRO A 198 22.98 -5.81 -21.05
C PRO A 198 21.73 -5.07 -21.56
N LYS A 199 20.87 -4.62 -20.62
CA LYS A 199 19.73 -3.74 -20.93
C LYS A 199 19.98 -2.27 -20.57
N TYR A 200 20.63 -2.05 -19.43
CA TYR A 200 20.97 -0.71 -18.91
C TYR A 200 22.48 -0.51 -18.78
N VAL A 201 23.24 -1.49 -19.24
CA VAL A 201 24.66 -1.62 -19.00
C VAL A 201 25.30 -1.52 -20.38
N SER A 202 26.34 -0.71 -20.54
CA SER A 202 27.03 -0.66 -21.83
C SER A 202 27.72 -2.01 -22.10
N GLU A 203 27.95 -2.40 -23.36
CA GLU A 203 28.70 -3.64 -23.66
C GLU A 203 30.14 -3.63 -23.07
N ALA A 204 30.65 -2.45 -22.71
CA ALA A 204 31.93 -2.26 -22.06
C ALA A 204 31.89 -2.54 -20.54
N ASP A 205 30.72 -2.49 -19.92
CA ASP A 205 30.56 -2.67 -18.48
C ASP A 205 30.54 -4.15 -18.10
N LYS A 206 31.73 -4.70 -17.90
CA LYS A 206 31.90 -6.08 -17.46
C LYS A 206 32.13 -6.19 -15.95
N PHE A 207 31.74 -7.31 -15.38
CA PHE A 207 31.84 -7.61 -13.94
C PHE A 207 32.85 -8.71 -13.67
N LYS A 208 33.40 -8.75 -12.46
CA LYS A 208 34.36 -9.76 -12.04
C LYS A 208 33.65 -10.88 -11.29
N ASP A 209 33.84 -12.11 -11.76
CA ASP A 209 33.48 -13.34 -11.06
C ASP A 209 34.76 -14.16 -10.84
N GLY A 210 35.37 -13.96 -9.68
CA GLY A 210 36.72 -14.43 -9.39
C GLY A 210 37.75 -13.81 -10.34
N LYS A 211 38.35 -14.64 -11.21
CA LYS A 211 39.32 -14.20 -12.24
C LYS A 211 38.68 -13.92 -13.60
N LYS A 212 37.41 -14.30 -13.80
CA LYS A 212 36.72 -14.15 -15.09
C LYS A 212 35.95 -12.86 -15.13
N THR A 213 35.82 -12.34 -16.33
CA THR A 213 35.04 -11.15 -16.61
C THR A 213 33.74 -11.56 -17.31
N ILE A 214 32.60 -11.30 -16.69
CA ILE A 214 31.28 -11.76 -17.14
C ILE A 214 30.31 -10.59 -17.40
N PRO A 215 29.36 -10.73 -18.34
CA PRO A 215 28.25 -9.79 -18.47
C PRO A 215 27.27 -9.95 -17.31
N SER A 216 26.55 -8.89 -16.95
CA SER A 216 25.44 -8.98 -15.99
C SER A 216 24.14 -9.40 -16.67
N SER A 217 23.32 -10.16 -15.97
CA SER A 217 21.88 -10.25 -16.23
C SER A 217 21.14 -9.31 -15.28
N SER A 218 19.99 -8.79 -15.71
CA SER A 218 19.17 -7.88 -14.89
C SER A 218 17.79 -8.45 -14.66
N ILE A 219 17.31 -8.34 -13.43
CA ILE A 219 15.97 -8.76 -13.01
C ILE A 219 15.25 -7.53 -12.51
N ILE A 220 14.10 -7.23 -13.09
CA ILE A 220 13.37 -5.99 -12.89
C ILE A 220 12.00 -6.30 -12.32
N SER A 221 11.64 -5.62 -11.25
CA SER A 221 10.30 -5.57 -10.68
C SER A 221 9.70 -4.20 -10.93
N THR A 222 8.55 -4.15 -11.59
CA THR A 222 7.83 -2.91 -11.90
C THR A 222 6.43 -2.94 -11.31
N ILE A 223 6.10 -1.93 -10.51
CA ILE A 223 4.78 -1.74 -9.89
C ILE A 223 4.32 -0.31 -10.14
N HIS A 224 3.08 -0.18 -10.60
CA HIS A 224 2.44 1.12 -10.76
C HIS A 224 1.75 1.49 -9.45
N LEU A 225 2.03 2.69 -8.92
CA LEU A 225 1.58 3.08 -7.58
C LEU A 225 0.05 3.18 -7.50
N ASN A 226 -0.61 3.67 -8.56
CA ASN A 226 -2.08 3.75 -8.63
C ASN A 226 -2.71 2.36 -8.64
N THR A 227 -2.12 1.41 -9.37
CA THR A 227 -2.54 0.00 -9.38
C THR A 227 -2.35 -0.64 -8.02
N LEU A 228 -1.20 -0.43 -7.36
CA LEU A 228 -0.93 -0.90 -6.00
C LEU A 228 -1.98 -0.35 -5.01
N PHE A 229 -2.30 0.93 -5.10
CA PHE A 229 -3.29 1.61 -4.28
C PHE A 229 -4.70 1.04 -4.47
N MET A 230 -5.19 1.01 -5.72
CA MET A 230 -6.53 0.48 -6.01
C MET A 230 -6.64 -0.99 -5.65
N ASN A 231 -5.63 -1.79 -5.96
CA ASN A 231 -5.62 -3.20 -5.60
C ASN A 231 -5.70 -3.39 -4.08
N THR A 232 -5.01 -2.55 -3.30
CA THR A 232 -5.07 -2.62 -1.82
C THR A 232 -6.46 -2.27 -1.29
N ILE A 233 -7.11 -1.24 -1.85
CA ILE A 233 -8.48 -0.85 -1.45
C ILE A 233 -9.49 -1.94 -1.85
N CYS A 234 -9.41 -2.45 -3.08
CA CYS A 234 -10.32 -3.48 -3.57
C CYS A 234 -10.17 -4.80 -2.83
N ASP A 235 -8.95 -5.17 -2.44
CA ASP A 235 -8.70 -6.39 -1.67
C ASP A 235 -9.16 -6.26 -0.22
N ALA A 236 -9.04 -5.07 0.39
CA ALA A 236 -9.47 -4.82 1.76
C ALA A 236 -11.00 -4.81 1.93
N TYR A 237 -11.77 -4.56 0.87
CA TYR A 237 -13.22 -4.43 0.98
C TYR A 237 -13.92 -5.74 1.37
N ASP A 238 -14.72 -5.68 2.43
CA ASP A 238 -15.55 -6.77 2.91
C ASP A 238 -16.96 -6.27 3.28
N GLU A 239 -17.98 -7.07 2.98
CA GLU A 239 -19.39 -6.83 3.32
C GLU A 239 -19.91 -7.93 4.26
N SER A 240 -19.13 -8.25 5.30
CA SER A 240 -19.54 -9.25 6.29
C SER A 240 -20.87 -8.90 6.97
N GLU A 241 -21.70 -9.90 7.22
CA GLU A 241 -22.91 -9.73 8.03
C GLU A 241 -22.55 -9.65 9.51
N TYR A 242 -23.08 -8.65 10.20
CA TYR A 242 -22.93 -8.49 11.64
C TYR A 242 -24.30 -8.21 12.26
N LYS A 243 -24.74 -9.10 13.16
CA LYS A 243 -26.08 -9.04 13.80
C LYS A 243 -27.23 -8.90 12.78
N GLY A 244 -27.17 -9.64 11.67
CA GLY A 244 -28.20 -9.63 10.63
C GLY A 244 -28.18 -8.43 9.67
N ASN A 245 -27.23 -7.50 9.83
CA ASN A 245 -27.05 -6.35 8.95
C ASN A 245 -25.73 -6.44 8.18
N LYS A 246 -25.73 -6.04 6.90
CA LYS A 246 -24.50 -5.92 6.11
C LYS A 246 -23.63 -4.77 6.64
N ARG A 247 -22.40 -5.09 7.03
CA ARG A 247 -21.39 -4.11 7.48
C ARG A 247 -20.29 -4.04 6.42
N ALA A 248 -20.31 -2.97 5.64
CA ALA A 248 -19.19 -2.63 4.76
C ALA A 248 -18.01 -2.18 5.62
N LEU A 249 -16.83 -2.75 5.40
CA LEU A 249 -15.61 -2.39 6.12
C LEU A 249 -14.37 -2.60 5.23
N LEU A 250 -13.26 -1.98 5.61
CA LEU A 250 -11.98 -2.14 4.94
C LEU A 250 -10.99 -2.89 5.83
N ARG A 251 -10.69 -4.14 5.49
CA ARG A 251 -9.72 -5.01 6.17
C ARG A 251 -8.28 -4.74 5.75
N PHE A 252 -7.82 -3.49 5.87
CA PHE A 252 -6.41 -3.21 5.65
C PHE A 252 -5.54 -4.00 6.64
N HIS A 253 -4.43 -4.53 6.14
CA HIS A 253 -3.39 -5.07 6.99
C HIS A 253 -2.90 -3.97 7.96
N ARG A 254 -2.57 -4.32 9.20
CA ARG A 254 -2.26 -3.37 10.28
C ARG A 254 -1.18 -2.35 9.88
N LYS A 255 -0.12 -2.82 9.21
CA LYS A 255 0.98 -1.98 8.68
C LYS A 255 0.60 -1.05 7.53
N LEU A 256 -0.46 -1.36 6.78
CA LEU A 256 -0.90 -0.56 5.63
C LEU A 256 -2.03 0.41 5.98
N ALA A 257 -2.74 0.19 7.09
CA ALA A 257 -3.86 1.02 7.46
C ALA A 257 -3.42 2.51 7.55
N PRO A 258 -4.18 3.46 6.94
CA PRO A 258 -3.81 4.88 6.96
C PRO A 258 -3.67 5.43 8.39
N TYR A 259 -4.60 5.03 9.24
CA TYR A 259 -4.60 5.28 10.67
C TYR A 259 -4.52 3.94 11.41
N SER A 260 -3.57 3.83 12.32
CA SER A 260 -3.37 2.64 13.16
C SER A 260 -4.43 2.54 14.26
N ILE A 261 -4.79 3.68 14.87
CA ILE A 261 -5.65 3.75 16.04
C ILE A 261 -6.66 4.87 15.89
N SER A 262 -7.87 4.65 16.41
CA SER A 262 -8.91 5.65 16.59
C SER A 262 -9.41 5.70 18.03
N PHE A 263 -10.02 6.82 18.42
CA PHE A 263 -10.66 6.95 19.72
C PHE A 263 -12.17 7.10 19.56
N ALA A 264 -12.93 6.27 20.26
CA ALA A 264 -14.37 6.40 20.39
C ALA A 264 -14.73 6.81 21.82
N ILE A 265 -15.67 7.74 21.95
CA ILE A 265 -16.11 8.25 23.25
C ILE A 265 -17.55 7.82 23.47
N ALA A 266 -17.80 7.07 24.54
CA ALA A 266 -19.15 6.79 24.97
C ALA A 266 -19.70 8.01 25.73
N SER A 267 -20.51 8.80 25.05
CA SER A 267 -21.19 9.94 25.67
C SER A 267 -22.35 9.44 26.54
N GLY A 268 -22.24 9.63 27.85
CA GLY A 268 -23.37 9.52 28.79
C GLY A 268 -24.28 10.77 28.80
N GLY A 269 -24.04 11.73 27.90
CA GLY A 269 -24.83 12.96 27.78
C GLY A 269 -24.36 14.12 28.66
N VAL A 270 -23.41 13.92 29.58
CA VAL A 270 -22.88 14.98 30.45
C VAL A 270 -21.71 15.70 29.77
N ALA A 271 -21.90 16.97 29.43
CA ALA A 271 -20.94 17.76 28.64
C ALA A 271 -19.55 17.89 29.29
N ALA A 272 -19.49 18.07 30.62
CA ALA A 272 -18.22 18.18 31.34
C ALA A 272 -17.38 16.89 31.25
N ILE A 273 -18.01 15.73 31.47
CA ILE A 273 -17.33 14.42 31.38
C ILE A 273 -16.86 14.16 29.95
N VAL A 274 -17.69 14.51 28.95
CA VAL A 274 -17.29 14.38 27.54
C VAL A 274 -16.06 15.23 27.23
N GLN A 275 -15.96 16.44 27.79
CA GLN A 275 -14.80 17.30 27.62
C GLN A 275 -13.54 16.67 28.22
N GLU A 276 -13.60 16.18 29.46
CA GLU A 276 -12.47 15.48 30.11
C GLU A 276 -12.03 14.23 29.33
N LEU A 277 -12.97 13.46 28.78
CA LEU A 277 -12.66 12.31 27.91
C LEU A 277 -12.01 12.74 26.58
N ASN A 278 -12.41 13.87 26.00
CA ASN A 278 -11.76 14.42 24.81
C ASN A 278 -10.32 14.84 25.13
N ASP A 279 -10.09 15.49 26.27
CA ASP A 279 -8.75 15.93 26.69
C ASP A 279 -7.84 14.73 26.93
N LEU A 280 -8.36 13.66 27.56
CA LEU A 280 -7.65 12.38 27.69
C LEU A 280 -7.34 11.75 26.33
N ALA A 281 -8.29 11.75 25.39
CA ALA A 281 -8.08 11.22 24.05
C ALA A 281 -6.99 12.00 23.29
N LEU A 282 -6.95 13.32 23.44
CA LEU A 282 -5.92 14.18 22.86
C LEU A 282 -4.55 13.88 23.47
N HIS A 283 -4.47 13.74 24.79
CA HIS A 283 -3.23 13.37 25.46
C HIS A 283 -2.70 12.01 24.97
N LEU A 284 -3.55 11.00 24.88
CA LEU A 284 -3.16 9.69 24.36
C LEU A 284 -2.77 9.76 22.88
N THR A 285 -3.48 10.55 22.09
CA THR A 285 -3.16 10.79 20.67
C THR A 285 -1.74 11.33 20.53
N GLU A 286 -1.32 12.28 21.37
CA GLU A 286 0.05 12.81 21.39
C GLU A 286 1.07 11.73 21.75
N GLN A 287 0.80 10.94 22.80
CA GLN A 287 1.70 9.85 23.20
C GLN A 287 1.89 8.81 22.07
N PHE A 288 0.82 8.41 21.40
CA PHE A 288 0.90 7.48 20.27
C PHE A 288 1.68 8.06 19.09
N ARG A 289 1.52 9.36 18.79
CA ARG A 289 2.25 10.02 17.70
C ARG A 289 3.75 10.10 18.01
N THR A 290 4.12 10.33 19.26
CA THR A 290 5.52 10.26 19.72
C THR A 290 6.12 8.89 19.45
N ASN A 291 5.33 7.81 19.55
CA ASN A 291 5.75 6.45 19.22
C ASN A 291 5.55 6.07 17.74
N HIS A 292 5.42 7.06 16.85
CA HIS A 292 5.26 6.88 15.40
C HIS A 292 4.00 6.09 14.96
N LEU A 293 2.97 6.02 15.80
CA LEU A 293 1.69 5.40 15.46
C LEU A 293 0.70 6.46 14.97
N SER A 294 0.08 6.22 13.80
CA SER A 294 -0.88 7.16 13.24
C SER A 294 -2.22 7.06 13.96
N THR A 295 -2.71 8.21 14.46
CA THR A 295 -3.92 8.29 15.27
C THR A 295 -4.95 9.21 14.63
N LEU A 296 -6.20 8.75 14.62
CA LEU A 296 -7.36 9.52 14.20
C LEU A 296 -8.28 9.80 15.39
N PHE A 297 -8.44 11.09 15.68
CA PHE A 297 -9.45 11.58 16.61
C PHE A 297 -10.30 12.63 15.93
N LEU A 298 -11.61 12.40 15.84
CA LEU A 298 -12.55 13.31 15.18
C LEU A 298 -13.29 14.14 16.23
N PRO A 299 -13.25 15.48 16.17
CA PRO A 299 -13.86 16.35 17.18
C PRO A 299 -15.38 16.17 17.36
N ARG A 300 -16.07 15.61 16.35
CA ARG A 300 -17.52 15.37 16.36
C ARG A 300 -17.91 13.95 16.76
N SER A 301 -16.95 13.05 17.01
CA SER A 301 -17.27 11.64 17.32
C SER A 301 -18.12 11.50 18.58
N SER A 302 -17.89 12.34 19.58
CA SER A 302 -18.66 12.35 20.84
C SER A 302 -20.16 12.67 20.67
N LYS A 303 -20.58 13.20 19.52
CA LYS A 303 -22.00 13.48 19.20
C LYS A 303 -22.72 12.28 18.56
N LEU A 304 -21.98 11.29 18.07
CA LEU A 304 -22.51 10.09 17.45
C LEU A 304 -22.63 8.97 18.49
N SER A 305 -23.59 8.06 18.29
CA SER A 305 -23.67 6.86 19.12
C SER A 305 -22.38 6.04 18.97
N LEU A 306 -22.03 5.29 20.02
CA LEU A 306 -20.81 4.48 20.04
C LEU A 306 -20.76 3.47 18.88
N GLU A 307 -21.91 2.88 18.53
CA GLU A 307 -22.01 1.96 17.39
C GLU A 307 -21.80 2.66 16.03
N ALA A 308 -22.29 3.90 15.89
CA ALA A 308 -22.06 4.69 14.68
C ALA A 308 -20.58 5.07 14.53
N GLN A 309 -19.91 5.40 15.64
CA GLN A 309 -18.47 5.64 15.66
C GLN A 309 -17.69 4.39 15.24
N TRP A 310 -17.99 3.22 15.81
CA TRP A 310 -17.33 1.96 15.40
C TRP A 310 -17.53 1.69 13.91
N ARG A 311 -18.76 1.80 13.42
CA ARG A 311 -19.06 1.60 11.99
C ARG A 311 -18.24 2.56 11.12
N GLN A 312 -18.15 3.83 11.49
CA GLN A 312 -17.34 4.81 10.76
C GLN A 312 -15.86 4.38 10.71
N TYR A 313 -15.27 3.99 11.84
CA TYR A 313 -13.86 3.59 11.89
C TYR A 313 -13.58 2.26 11.18
N ASP A 314 -14.54 1.34 11.22
CA ASP A 314 -14.48 0.07 10.48
C ASP A 314 -14.54 0.31 8.96
N GLU A 315 -15.42 1.22 8.51
CA GLU A 315 -15.52 1.66 7.11
C GLU A 315 -14.25 2.41 6.65
N MET A 316 -13.56 3.12 7.53
CA MET A 316 -12.24 3.72 7.27
C MET A 316 -11.08 2.71 7.32
N GLY A 317 -11.33 1.50 7.83
CA GLY A 317 -10.37 0.41 7.92
C GLY A 317 -9.32 0.54 9.02
N ILE A 318 -9.64 1.26 10.10
CA ILE A 318 -8.73 1.44 11.25
C ILE A 318 -8.68 0.14 12.06
N PRO A 319 -7.49 -0.47 12.29
CA PRO A 319 -7.38 -1.77 12.95
C PRO A 319 -7.85 -1.80 14.40
N TYR A 320 -7.52 -0.75 15.16
CA TYR A 320 -7.83 -0.66 16.59
C TYR A 320 -8.59 0.60 16.94
N ASN A 321 -9.58 0.45 17.82
CA ASN A 321 -10.35 1.55 18.37
C ASN A 321 -10.29 1.52 19.90
N VAL A 322 -9.80 2.60 20.49
CA VAL A 322 -9.76 2.80 21.93
C VAL A 322 -11.08 3.44 22.34
N VAL A 323 -11.87 2.74 23.15
CA VAL A 323 -13.14 3.21 23.67
C VAL A 323 -12.91 3.80 25.06
N LEU A 324 -13.22 5.09 25.20
CA LEU A 324 -13.14 5.83 26.46
C LEU A 324 -14.56 6.03 27.00
N ASN A 325 -14.75 5.66 28.27
CA ASN A 325 -16.02 5.77 28.99
C ASN A 325 -15.82 6.56 30.28
N GLU A 326 -16.91 6.96 30.95
CA GLU A 326 -16.84 7.67 32.23
C GLU A 326 -16.05 6.90 33.32
N ARG A 327 -16.08 5.56 33.27
CA ARG A 327 -15.30 4.70 34.18
C ARG A 327 -13.79 4.81 33.97
N THR A 328 -13.35 5.14 32.74
CA THR A 328 -11.94 5.34 32.43
C THR A 328 -11.33 6.46 33.26
N LEU A 329 -12.09 7.54 33.51
CA LEU A 329 -11.63 8.66 34.35
C LEU A 329 -11.50 8.29 35.83
N LYS A 330 -12.21 7.25 36.28
CA LYS A 330 -12.18 6.80 37.69
C LYS A 330 -11.14 5.72 37.94
N ASP A 331 -11.13 4.70 37.08
CA ASP A 331 -10.38 3.47 37.31
C ASP A 331 -9.13 3.34 36.41
N GLY A 332 -8.94 4.27 35.47
CA GLY A 332 -7.81 4.23 34.53
C GLY A 332 -7.87 3.10 33.49
N LEU A 333 -9.02 2.44 33.34
CA LEU A 333 -9.21 1.31 32.42
C LEU A 333 -9.89 1.77 31.12
N VAL A 334 -9.30 1.37 29.99
CA VAL A 334 -9.85 1.60 28.63
C VAL A 334 -10.17 0.28 27.95
N HIS A 335 -11.09 0.33 26.97
CA HIS A 335 -11.39 -0.83 26.13
C HIS A 335 -10.74 -0.68 24.76
N LEU A 336 -9.84 -1.60 24.41
CA LEU A 336 -9.27 -1.69 23.08
C LEU A 336 -10.11 -2.67 22.23
N ARG A 337 -10.78 -2.16 21.20
CA ARG A 337 -11.56 -2.96 20.26
C ARG A 337 -10.76 -3.26 19.00
N ASN A 338 -10.76 -4.52 18.58
CA ASN A 338 -10.19 -4.96 17.31
C ASN A 338 -11.27 -4.93 16.20
N ARG A 339 -10.96 -4.31 15.05
CA ARG A 339 -11.85 -4.24 13.87
C ARG A 339 -12.26 -5.63 13.37
N ASP A 340 -11.30 -6.55 13.29
CA ASP A 340 -11.45 -7.82 12.59
C ASP A 340 -12.24 -8.85 13.40
N THR A 341 -11.95 -8.97 14.70
CA THR A 341 -12.62 -9.91 15.62
C THR A 341 -13.82 -9.28 16.33
N THR A 342 -13.93 -7.95 16.33
CA THR A 342 -14.91 -7.16 17.11
C THR A 342 -14.82 -7.31 18.63
N LEU A 343 -13.82 -8.05 19.13
CA LEU A 343 -13.56 -8.25 20.55
C LEU A 343 -13.03 -6.97 21.21
N LYS A 344 -13.30 -6.86 22.52
CA LYS A 344 -12.88 -5.74 23.37
C LYS A 344 -12.02 -6.27 24.50
N GLU A 345 -10.81 -5.75 24.61
CA GLU A 345 -9.87 -6.07 25.69
C GLU A 345 -9.79 -4.88 26.65
N GLN A 346 -9.63 -5.14 27.94
CA GLN A 346 -9.43 -4.09 28.95
C GLN A 346 -7.94 -3.89 29.19
N VAL A 347 -7.48 -2.66 29.09
CA VAL A 347 -6.07 -2.29 29.27
C VAL A 347 -6.01 -1.04 30.13
N HIS A 348 -5.03 -0.94 31.02
CA HIS A 348 -4.81 0.28 31.79
C HIS A 348 -4.22 1.37 30.89
N VAL A 349 -4.64 2.63 31.07
CA VAL A 349 -4.23 3.78 30.23
C VAL A 349 -2.70 3.89 30.15
N SER A 350 -2.00 3.66 31.25
CA SER A 350 -0.53 3.75 31.31
C SER A 350 0.21 2.69 30.48
N GLU A 351 -0.39 1.51 30.28
CA GLU A 351 0.23 0.40 29.52
C GLU A 351 -0.23 0.37 28.07
N LEU A 352 -1.30 1.11 27.74
CA LEU A 352 -1.96 1.07 26.45
C LEU A 352 -0.99 1.32 25.28
N VAL A 353 -0.14 2.34 25.39
CA VAL A 353 0.78 2.71 24.29
C VAL A 353 1.78 1.60 24.02
N ALA A 354 2.42 1.07 25.07
CA ALA A 354 3.39 -0.01 24.95
C ALA A 354 2.74 -1.31 24.44
N TYR A 355 1.53 -1.63 24.92
CA TYR A 355 0.78 -2.80 24.48
C TYR A 355 0.45 -2.73 22.98
N VAL A 356 -0.09 -1.60 22.52
CA VAL A 356 -0.43 -1.44 21.09
C VAL A 356 0.83 -1.48 20.23
N GLU A 357 1.93 -0.86 20.66
CA GLU A 357 3.21 -0.94 19.94
C GLU A 357 3.68 -2.39 19.75
N GLN A 358 3.57 -3.23 20.78
CA GLN A 358 3.88 -4.66 20.68
C GLN A 358 2.95 -5.38 19.69
N LEU A 359 1.65 -5.05 19.67
CA LEU A 359 0.69 -5.63 18.71
C LEU A 359 1.03 -5.32 17.24
N PHE A 360 1.65 -4.16 16.98
CA PHE A 360 2.11 -3.79 15.64
C PHE A 360 3.50 -4.36 15.29
N LYS A 361 4.37 -4.58 16.28
CA LYS A 361 5.69 -5.23 16.08
C LYS A 361 5.59 -6.73 15.80
N ASN A 362 4.64 -7.41 16.41
CA ASN A 362 4.48 -8.88 16.29
C ASN A 362 3.88 -9.34 14.93
N TYR A 363 3.67 -8.43 13.98
CA TYR A 363 3.18 -8.65 12.60
C TYR A 363 4.20 -8.11 11.59
#